data_AF-A0A6V8IAQ8-F1
#
_entry.id   AF-A0A6V8IAQ8-F1
#
_cell.length_a   1.000
_cell.length_b   1.000
_cell.length_c   1.000
_cell.angle_alpha   90.00
_cell.angle_beta   90.00
_cell.angle_gamma   90.00
#
_symmetry.space_group_name_H-M   'P 1'
#
loop_
_entity.id
_entity.type
_entity.pdbx_description
1 polymer ?
#
loop_
_entity_poly.entity_id
_entity_poly.type
_entity_poly.pdbx_seq_one_letter_code
_entity_poly.pdbx_strand_id
1 'polypeptide(L)'
;MAQVSIGQVENLEDLVSGLESVREALDTACREQIAVAVQNYDEVCEEGLNSTGMLQNAVLHEQTAEQNINRAGQVFEESHASLSSAQSALSSCLEQSYDDDERCPDCLGDYFGVAEAEAMVEHAQSLLEQARAELYVSTAKRICMEQRFDLAKQAQGLATCALEQVQQECNAHIATIEQAIALGVTRLNSAQRALDAYFSINPSSAQFYVWLKWDPAKSGRPVTPDILRDRLNLSSEQRRFLQEYLYDCNPAYRRQVDKYRNQWGTAKGDTERNIVARKARIHLSGEFGEQMVRHALAPLGGQIETQGRTFVGDNGRYTKTDLLVTNLRVPVILGRSDGMGAPVGGSMAFEVKCGKAEYLYYQKDHMTF
;
A
#
# COMPACT_ATOMS: atom_id res chain seq x y z
N MET A 1 -23.92 4.80 36.88
CA MET A 1 -23.49 4.18 35.60
C MET A 1 -23.19 5.30 34.63
N ALA A 2 -22.04 5.28 33.94
CA ALA A 2 -21.78 6.24 32.88
C ALA A 2 -22.81 6.01 31.76
N GLN A 3 -23.57 7.03 31.41
CA GLN A 3 -24.58 6.94 30.36
C GLN A 3 -23.84 6.93 29.01
N VAL A 4 -24.01 5.86 28.22
CA VAL A 4 -23.50 5.76 26.85
C VAL A 4 -24.65 6.01 25.89
N SER A 5 -24.46 6.87 24.90
CA SER A 5 -25.48 7.17 23.88
C SER A 5 -25.42 6.18 22.71
N ILE A 6 -26.51 6.09 21.93
CA ILE A 6 -26.56 5.29 20.70
C ILE A 6 -25.46 5.72 19.73
N GLY A 7 -25.28 7.03 19.55
CA GLY A 7 -24.29 7.55 18.60
C GLY A 7 -22.85 7.30 19.02
N GLN A 8 -22.57 7.29 20.34
CA GLN A 8 -21.25 6.92 20.85
C GLN A 8 -20.90 5.46 20.58
N VAL A 9 -21.89 4.54 20.67
CA VAL A 9 -21.68 3.13 20.32
C VAL A 9 -21.43 3.00 18.82
N GLU A 10 -22.27 3.58 17.97
CA GLU A 10 -22.11 3.50 16.50
C GLU A 10 -20.77 4.08 16.03
N ASN A 11 -20.34 5.22 16.57
CA ASN A 11 -19.01 5.77 16.25
C ASN A 11 -17.86 4.83 16.65
N LEU A 12 -18.04 4.06 17.74
CA LEU A 12 -17.04 3.09 18.19
C LEU A 12 -17.07 1.82 17.32
N GLU A 13 -18.25 1.40 16.85
CA GLU A 13 -18.39 0.35 15.83
C GLU A 13 -17.66 0.74 14.54
N ASP A 14 -17.92 1.94 14.03
CA ASP A 14 -17.28 2.47 12.82
C ASP A 14 -15.76 2.57 12.99
N LEU A 15 -15.29 3.00 14.16
CA LEU A 15 -13.86 3.07 14.46
C LEU A 15 -13.21 1.67 14.45
N VAL A 16 -13.83 0.67 15.08
CA VAL A 16 -13.31 -0.71 15.11
C VAL A 16 -13.29 -1.29 13.71
N SER A 17 -14.37 -1.15 12.94
CA SER A 17 -14.44 -1.57 11.53
C SER A 17 -13.38 -0.88 10.67
N GLY A 18 -13.16 0.43 10.87
CA GLY A 18 -12.09 1.16 10.21
C GLY A 18 -10.69 0.63 10.54
N LEU A 19 -10.43 0.28 11.80
CA LEU A 19 -9.17 -0.34 12.21
C LEU A 19 -8.97 -1.73 11.58
N GLU A 20 -10.04 -2.53 11.48
CA GLU A 20 -9.99 -3.82 10.79
C GLU A 20 -9.65 -3.67 9.31
N SER A 21 -10.26 -2.70 8.62
CA SER A 21 -9.92 -2.39 7.23
C SER A 21 -8.47 -1.93 7.07
N VAL A 22 -7.96 -1.09 7.99
CA VAL A 22 -6.55 -0.67 8.00
C VAL A 22 -5.62 -1.86 8.23
N ARG A 23 -5.97 -2.80 9.12
CA ARG A 23 -5.20 -4.03 9.33
C ARG A 23 -5.09 -4.86 8.06
N GLU A 24 -6.19 -5.05 7.33
CA GLU A 24 -6.19 -5.82 6.07
C GLU A 24 -5.33 -5.16 4.99
N ALA A 25 -5.42 -3.84 4.86
CA ALA A 25 -4.57 -3.08 3.95
C ALA A 25 -3.08 -3.17 4.35
N LEU A 26 -2.78 -3.09 5.64
CA LEU A 26 -1.41 -3.21 6.15
C LEU A 26 -0.84 -4.61 5.92
N ASP A 27 -1.61 -5.67 6.18
CA ASP A 27 -1.19 -7.05 5.92
C ASP A 27 -0.83 -7.27 4.44
N THR A 28 -1.66 -6.74 3.54
CA THR A 28 -1.40 -6.79 2.09
C THR A 28 -0.09 -6.06 1.74
N ALA A 29 0.07 -4.81 2.19
CA ALA A 29 1.27 -4.02 1.94
C ALA A 29 2.54 -4.68 2.51
N CYS A 30 2.44 -5.26 3.71
CA CYS A 30 3.55 -5.97 4.33
C CYS A 30 3.97 -7.22 3.57
N ARG A 31 3.00 -8.01 3.07
CA ARG A 31 3.31 -9.16 2.21
C ARG A 31 4.03 -8.75 0.93
N GLU A 32 3.61 -7.66 0.31
CA GLU A 32 4.26 -7.12 -0.89
C GLU A 32 5.70 -6.67 -0.59
N GLN A 33 5.93 -5.93 0.50
CA GLN A 33 7.28 -5.50 0.88
C GLN A 33 8.20 -6.67 1.23
N ILE A 34 7.70 -7.66 1.97
CA ILE A 34 8.45 -8.87 2.30
C ILE A 34 8.79 -9.64 1.01
N ALA A 35 7.85 -9.76 0.06
CA ALA A 35 8.11 -10.44 -1.21
C ALA A 35 9.22 -9.77 -2.02
N VAL A 36 9.23 -8.43 -2.08
CA VAL A 36 10.31 -7.67 -2.74
C VAL A 36 11.65 -7.88 -2.03
N ALA A 37 11.67 -7.87 -0.69
CA ALA A 37 12.88 -8.10 0.09
C ALA A 37 13.42 -9.53 -0.11
N VAL A 38 12.54 -10.53 -0.19
CA VAL A 38 12.91 -11.92 -0.49
C VAL A 38 13.48 -12.05 -1.89
N GLN A 39 12.83 -11.44 -2.89
CA GLN A 39 13.34 -11.46 -4.26
C GLN A 39 14.75 -10.85 -4.35
N ASN A 40 14.97 -9.68 -3.75
CA ASN A 40 16.29 -9.05 -3.72
C ASN A 40 17.34 -9.92 -3.00
N TYR A 41 16.94 -10.58 -1.91
CA TYR A 41 17.81 -11.52 -1.20
C TYR A 41 18.21 -12.70 -2.09
N ASP A 42 17.26 -13.29 -2.81
CA ASP A 42 17.49 -14.42 -3.70
C ASP A 42 18.41 -14.04 -4.87
N GLU A 43 18.16 -12.89 -5.52
CA GLU A 43 19.00 -12.37 -6.62
C GLU A 43 20.45 -12.16 -6.16
N VAL A 44 20.64 -11.61 -4.96
CA VAL A 44 21.98 -11.37 -4.40
C VAL A 44 22.66 -12.68 -3.99
N CYS A 45 21.90 -13.67 -3.50
CA CYS A 45 22.43 -15.00 -3.22
C CYS A 45 22.90 -15.70 -4.50
N GLU A 46 22.13 -15.60 -5.59
CA GLU A 46 22.51 -16.13 -6.90
C GLU A 46 23.79 -15.45 -7.41
N GLU A 47 23.88 -14.12 -7.32
CA GLU A 47 25.09 -13.38 -7.71
C GLU A 47 26.31 -13.74 -6.85
N GLY A 48 26.12 -14.02 -5.56
CA GLY A 48 27.17 -14.53 -4.67
C GLY A 48 27.70 -15.90 -5.09
N LEU A 49 26.80 -16.82 -5.47
CA LEU A 49 27.16 -18.14 -6.01
C LEU A 49 27.91 -18.01 -7.34
N ASN A 50 27.40 -17.17 -8.24
CA ASN A 50 28.02 -16.91 -9.54
C ASN A 50 29.43 -16.32 -9.37
N SER A 51 29.58 -15.31 -8.51
CA SER A 51 30.88 -14.69 -8.20
C SER A 51 31.88 -15.67 -7.60
N THR A 52 31.41 -16.58 -6.75
CA THR A 52 32.24 -17.67 -6.20
C THR A 52 32.76 -18.59 -7.31
N GLY A 53 31.88 -19.02 -8.22
CA GLY A 53 32.27 -19.86 -9.36
C GLY A 53 33.25 -19.16 -10.31
N MET A 54 33.02 -17.88 -10.61
CA MET A 54 33.92 -17.09 -11.45
C MET A 54 35.31 -16.92 -10.82
N LEU A 55 35.38 -16.69 -9.50
CA LEU A 55 36.64 -16.62 -8.77
C LEU A 55 37.39 -17.95 -8.80
N GLN A 56 36.71 -19.07 -8.53
CA GLN A 56 37.32 -20.40 -8.61
C GLN A 56 37.91 -20.68 -10.00
N ASN A 57 37.17 -20.33 -11.06
CA ASN A 57 37.66 -20.47 -12.43
C ASN A 57 38.88 -19.58 -12.71
N ALA A 58 38.88 -18.34 -12.21
CA ALA A 58 40.01 -17.42 -12.39
C ALA A 58 41.27 -17.91 -11.65
N VAL A 59 41.12 -18.44 -10.44
CA VAL A 59 42.22 -19.07 -9.67
C VAL A 59 42.79 -20.27 -10.43
N LEU A 60 41.94 -21.12 -11.00
CA LEU A 60 42.39 -22.27 -11.79
C LEU A 60 43.15 -21.85 -13.06
N HIS A 61 42.67 -20.81 -13.75
CA HIS A 61 43.36 -20.26 -14.92
C HIS A 61 44.73 -19.67 -14.57
N GLU A 62 44.84 -18.93 -13.47
CA GLU A 62 46.13 -18.42 -13.00
C GLU A 62 47.10 -19.55 -12.68
N GLN A 63 46.66 -20.58 -11.94
CA GLN A 63 47.49 -21.77 -11.66
C GLN A 63 47.96 -22.48 -12.94
N THR A 64 47.10 -22.54 -13.97
CA THR A 64 47.47 -23.12 -15.26
C THR A 64 48.51 -22.25 -15.98
N ALA A 65 48.36 -20.92 -15.95
CA ALA A 65 49.31 -20.00 -16.55
C ALA A 65 50.68 -20.03 -15.83
N GLU A 66 50.69 -20.18 -14.50
CA GLU A 66 51.92 -20.40 -13.72
C GLU A 66 52.64 -21.68 -14.14
N GLN A 67 51.90 -22.78 -14.32
CA GLN A 67 52.45 -24.04 -14.82
C GLN A 67 53.04 -23.89 -16.24
N ASN A 68 52.36 -23.15 -17.12
CA ASN A 68 52.84 -22.88 -18.48
C ASN A 68 54.14 -22.07 -18.48
N ILE A 69 54.27 -21.06 -17.60
CA ILE A 69 55.54 -20.33 -17.42
C ILE A 69 56.65 -21.25 -16.98
N ASN A 70 56.40 -22.11 -15.98
CA ASN A 70 57.41 -23.04 -15.49
C ASN A 70 57.89 -23.99 -16.59
N ARG A 71 56.95 -24.49 -17.42
CA ARG A 71 57.26 -25.34 -18.57
C ARG A 71 58.04 -24.59 -19.65
N ALA A 72 57.62 -23.37 -20.01
CA ALA A 72 58.33 -22.55 -20.99
C ALA A 72 59.73 -22.17 -20.51
N GLY A 73 59.90 -21.94 -19.20
CA GLY A 73 61.18 -21.69 -18.55
C GLY A 73 62.13 -22.88 -18.67
N GLN A 74 61.64 -24.10 -18.41
CA GLN A 74 62.43 -25.33 -18.61
C GLN A 74 62.87 -25.49 -20.07
N VAL A 75 61.97 -25.29 -21.04
CA VAL A 75 62.31 -25.38 -22.48
C VAL A 75 63.35 -24.33 -22.88
N PHE A 76 63.27 -23.12 -22.33
CA PHE A 76 64.25 -22.06 -22.53
C PHE A 76 65.63 -22.44 -21.96
N GLU A 77 65.69 -22.96 -20.73
CA GLU A 77 66.93 -23.43 -20.12
C GLU A 77 67.58 -24.58 -20.92
N GLU A 78 66.78 -25.56 -21.37
CA GLU A 78 67.23 -26.68 -22.21
C GLU A 78 67.77 -26.21 -23.57
N SER A 79 67.09 -25.26 -24.21
CA SER A 79 67.50 -24.68 -25.49
C SER A 79 68.79 -23.87 -25.33
N HIS A 80 68.94 -23.12 -24.23
CA HIS A 80 70.15 -22.36 -23.93
C HIS A 80 71.35 -23.28 -23.61
N ALA A 81 71.12 -24.40 -22.92
CA ALA A 81 72.13 -25.42 -22.70
C ALA A 81 72.57 -26.08 -24.02
N SER A 82 71.62 -26.34 -24.93
CA SER A 82 71.89 -26.90 -26.27
C SER A 82 72.72 -25.93 -27.11
N LEU A 83 72.40 -24.63 -27.09
CA LEU A 83 73.21 -23.59 -27.73
C LEU A 83 74.64 -23.53 -27.17
N SER A 84 74.79 -23.60 -25.85
CA SER A 84 76.11 -23.61 -25.19
C SER A 84 76.94 -24.82 -25.61
N SER A 85 76.29 -25.98 -25.77
CA SER A 85 76.93 -27.19 -26.29
C SER A 85 77.34 -27.04 -27.77
N ALA A 86 76.46 -26.49 -28.62
CA ALA A 86 76.74 -26.25 -30.04
C ALA A 86 77.89 -25.24 -30.23
N GLN A 87 77.94 -24.18 -29.43
CA GLN A 87 79.05 -23.21 -29.43
C GLN A 87 80.38 -23.84 -28.99
N SER A 88 80.34 -24.74 -28.01
CA SER A 88 81.53 -25.48 -27.56
C SER A 88 82.05 -26.43 -28.64
N ALA A 89 81.15 -27.11 -29.36
CA ALA A 89 81.49 -27.98 -30.49
C ALA A 89 82.09 -27.18 -31.66
N LEU A 90 81.50 -26.04 -32.01
CA LEU A 90 82.04 -25.13 -33.03
C LEU A 90 83.44 -24.61 -32.64
N SER A 91 83.62 -24.17 -31.38
CA SER A 91 84.93 -23.74 -30.87
C SER A 91 85.97 -24.86 -30.96
N SER A 92 85.57 -26.08 -30.62
CA SER A 92 86.44 -27.26 -30.70
C SER A 92 86.80 -27.61 -32.15
N CYS A 93 85.89 -27.45 -33.11
CA CYS A 93 86.18 -27.64 -34.53
C CYS A 93 87.16 -26.58 -35.06
N LEU A 94 86.98 -25.32 -34.67
CA LEU A 94 87.85 -24.20 -35.06
C LEU A 94 89.27 -24.31 -34.48
N GLU A 95 89.45 -25.03 -33.36
CA GLU A 95 90.74 -25.29 -32.72
C GLU A 95 91.48 -26.51 -33.29
N GLN A 96 90.90 -27.27 -34.22
CA GLN A 96 91.58 -28.40 -34.86
C GLN A 96 92.75 -27.91 -35.74
N SER A 97 93.92 -28.52 -35.57
CA SER A 97 95.09 -28.24 -36.40
C SER A 97 94.89 -28.72 -37.84
N TYR A 98 95.48 -28.03 -38.81
CA TYR A 98 95.53 -28.47 -40.21
C TYR A 98 95.98 -29.93 -40.30
N ASP A 99 95.22 -30.74 -41.03
CA ASP A 99 95.65 -32.11 -41.37
C ASP A 99 96.91 -32.05 -42.26
N ASP A 100 97.66 -33.16 -42.34
CA ASP A 100 98.93 -33.32 -43.06
C ASP A 100 98.93 -32.87 -44.55
N ASP A 101 97.76 -32.54 -45.10
CA ASP A 101 97.50 -32.02 -46.46
C ASP A 101 97.20 -30.49 -46.53
N GLU A 102 97.49 -29.71 -45.48
CA GLU A 102 97.23 -28.24 -45.38
C GLU A 102 95.75 -27.82 -45.57
N ARG A 103 94.79 -28.73 -45.34
CA ARG A 103 93.36 -28.40 -45.42
C ARG A 103 92.84 -27.87 -44.08
N CYS A 104 92.12 -26.76 -44.15
CA CYS A 104 91.41 -26.18 -43.01
C CYS A 104 90.25 -27.12 -42.59
N PRO A 105 89.97 -27.29 -41.28
CA PRO A 105 88.82 -28.08 -40.80
C PRO A 105 87.49 -27.56 -41.40
N ASP A 106 86.65 -28.47 -41.92
CA ASP A 106 85.33 -28.12 -42.45
C ASP A 106 84.28 -28.04 -41.34
N CYS A 107 84.22 -26.89 -40.67
CA CYS A 107 83.29 -26.63 -39.57
C CYS A 107 81.89 -26.17 -40.03
N LEU A 108 81.55 -26.29 -41.33
CA LEU A 108 80.26 -25.82 -41.85
C LEU A 108 79.07 -26.44 -41.09
N GLY A 109 79.14 -27.73 -40.76
CA GLY A 109 78.11 -28.43 -39.99
C GLY A 109 77.89 -27.85 -38.58
N ASP A 110 78.96 -27.48 -37.88
CA ASP A 110 78.88 -26.88 -36.55
C ASP A 110 78.35 -25.45 -36.58
N TYR A 111 78.65 -24.69 -37.65
CA TYR A 111 78.02 -23.38 -37.90
C TYR A 111 76.50 -23.51 -38.11
N PHE A 112 76.05 -24.51 -38.88
CA PHE A 112 74.62 -24.79 -39.03
C PHE A 112 73.99 -25.23 -37.71
N GLY A 113 74.68 -26.04 -36.90
CA GLY A 113 74.20 -26.47 -35.58
C GLY A 113 74.04 -25.32 -34.58
N VAL A 114 74.97 -24.34 -34.58
CA VAL A 114 74.82 -23.12 -33.77
C VAL A 114 73.63 -22.29 -34.24
N ALA A 115 73.48 -22.07 -35.55
CA ALA A 115 72.36 -21.30 -36.10
C ALA A 115 70.99 -21.94 -35.78
N GLU A 116 70.89 -23.28 -35.83
CA GLU A 116 69.68 -24.01 -35.43
C GLU A 116 69.39 -23.86 -33.92
N ALA A 117 70.41 -24.00 -33.07
CA ALA A 117 70.25 -23.81 -31.63
C ALA A 117 69.90 -22.36 -31.25
N GLU A 118 70.43 -21.36 -31.95
CA GLU A 118 70.05 -19.95 -31.80
C GLU A 118 68.56 -19.74 -32.14
N ALA A 119 68.08 -20.31 -33.25
CA ALA A 119 66.67 -20.25 -33.61
C ALA A 119 65.77 -20.93 -32.57
N MET A 120 66.21 -22.06 -31.99
CA MET A 120 65.49 -22.73 -30.91
C MET A 120 65.41 -21.87 -29.63
N VAL A 121 66.50 -21.18 -29.27
CA VAL A 121 66.50 -20.24 -28.13
C VAL A 121 65.58 -19.06 -28.38
N GLU A 122 65.60 -18.47 -29.58
CA GLU A 122 64.71 -17.36 -29.95
C GLU A 122 63.23 -17.77 -29.87
N HIS A 123 62.90 -18.97 -30.38
CA HIS A 123 61.56 -19.53 -30.27
C HIS A 123 61.15 -19.81 -28.82
N ALA A 124 62.03 -20.42 -28.02
CA ALA A 124 61.76 -20.69 -26.61
C ALA A 124 61.61 -19.40 -25.78
N GLN A 125 62.38 -18.36 -26.09
CA GLN A 125 62.23 -17.04 -25.49
C GLN A 125 60.87 -16.44 -25.82
N SER A 126 60.44 -16.52 -27.08
CA SER A 126 59.12 -16.04 -27.50
C SER A 126 57.99 -16.75 -26.75
N LEU A 127 58.06 -18.08 -26.58
CA LEU A 127 57.09 -18.85 -25.80
C LEU A 127 57.07 -18.42 -24.32
N LEU A 128 58.24 -18.18 -23.73
CA LEU A 128 58.34 -17.72 -22.34
C LEU A 128 57.76 -16.32 -22.15
N GLU A 129 58.01 -15.40 -23.09
CA GLU A 129 57.42 -14.06 -23.08
C GLU A 129 55.88 -14.11 -23.23
N GLN A 130 55.38 -14.99 -24.11
CA GLN A 130 53.95 -15.22 -24.26
C GLN A 130 53.32 -15.78 -22.98
N ALA A 131 53.94 -16.78 -22.34
CA ALA A 131 53.45 -17.35 -21.09
C ALA A 131 53.46 -16.32 -19.95
N ARG A 132 54.49 -15.46 -19.88
CA ARG A 132 54.55 -14.32 -18.95
C ARG A 132 53.41 -13.34 -19.14
N ALA A 133 53.10 -12.99 -20.39
CA ALA A 133 51.98 -12.11 -20.71
C ALA A 133 50.63 -12.75 -20.32
N GLU A 134 50.46 -14.06 -20.55
CA GLU A 134 49.25 -14.79 -20.18
C GLU A 134 49.05 -14.86 -18.66
N LEU A 135 50.12 -15.11 -17.89
CA LEU A 135 50.03 -15.05 -16.42
C LEU A 135 49.63 -13.66 -15.95
N TYR A 136 50.24 -12.60 -16.47
CA TYR A 136 49.91 -11.23 -16.09
C TYR A 136 48.41 -10.93 -16.27
N VAL A 137 47.84 -11.33 -17.42
CA VAL A 137 46.40 -11.18 -17.68
C VAL A 137 45.56 -12.05 -16.74
N SER A 138 45.99 -13.28 -16.46
CA SER A 138 45.28 -14.22 -15.57
C SER A 138 45.25 -13.74 -14.12
N THR A 139 46.37 -13.23 -13.60
CA THR A 139 46.47 -12.61 -12.27
C THR A 139 45.57 -11.38 -12.16
N ALA A 140 45.59 -10.49 -13.18
CA ALA A 140 44.71 -9.33 -13.20
C ALA A 140 43.22 -9.75 -13.17
N LYS A 141 42.85 -10.79 -13.93
CA LYS A 141 41.50 -11.34 -13.94
C LYS A 141 41.10 -11.93 -12.59
N ARG A 142 41.97 -12.68 -11.90
CA ARG A 142 41.71 -13.18 -10.54
C ARG A 142 41.44 -12.03 -9.58
N ILE A 143 42.30 -10.99 -9.57
CA ILE A 143 42.12 -9.81 -8.69
C ILE A 143 40.75 -9.16 -8.92
N CYS A 144 40.33 -8.99 -10.19
CA CYS A 144 39.00 -8.47 -10.50
C CYS A 144 37.87 -9.38 -9.97
N MET A 145 38.01 -10.70 -10.06
CA MET A 145 37.01 -11.64 -9.54
C MET A 145 36.96 -11.68 -8.01
N GLU A 146 38.08 -11.45 -7.32
CA GLU A 146 38.08 -11.30 -5.86
C GLU A 146 37.31 -10.06 -5.42
N GLN A 147 37.55 -8.91 -6.07
CA GLN A 147 36.80 -7.69 -5.78
C GLN A 147 35.30 -7.88 -6.03
N ARG A 148 34.93 -8.57 -7.12
CA ARG A 148 33.53 -8.91 -7.40
C ARG A 148 32.94 -9.78 -6.29
N PHE A 149 33.65 -10.82 -5.86
CA PHE A 149 33.23 -11.70 -4.78
C PHE A 149 33.01 -10.94 -3.46
N ASP A 150 33.94 -10.06 -3.09
CA ASP A 150 33.83 -9.25 -1.87
C ASP A 150 32.61 -8.33 -1.91
N LEU A 151 32.35 -7.68 -3.05
CA LEU A 151 31.16 -6.83 -3.24
C LEU A 151 29.86 -7.65 -3.18
N ALA A 152 29.82 -8.82 -3.81
CA ALA A 152 28.66 -9.72 -3.76
C ALA A 152 28.36 -10.18 -2.32
N LYS A 153 29.41 -10.48 -1.54
CA LYS A 153 29.28 -10.86 -0.13
C LYS A 153 28.78 -9.70 0.74
N GLN A 154 29.25 -8.49 0.49
CA GLN A 154 28.74 -7.28 1.17
C GLN A 154 27.27 -7.04 0.83
N ALA A 155 26.90 -7.15 -0.44
CA ALA A 155 25.52 -7.03 -0.88
C ALA A 155 24.63 -8.08 -0.20
N GLN A 156 25.10 -9.32 -0.05
CA GLN A 156 24.35 -10.39 0.62
C GLN A 156 24.09 -10.06 2.09
N GLY A 157 25.09 -9.52 2.79
CA GLY A 157 24.93 -9.05 4.17
C GLY A 157 23.87 -7.94 4.27
N LEU A 158 23.91 -6.96 3.37
CA LEU A 158 22.92 -5.88 3.33
C LEU A 158 21.51 -6.38 3.02
N ALA A 159 21.36 -7.30 2.06
CA ALA A 159 20.07 -7.89 1.70
C ALA A 159 19.49 -8.73 2.85
N THR A 160 20.33 -9.46 3.59
CA THR A 160 19.92 -10.23 4.78
C THR A 160 19.37 -9.29 5.86
N CYS A 161 20.14 -8.25 6.22
CA CYS A 161 19.70 -7.26 7.21
C CYS A 161 18.40 -6.56 6.78
N ALA A 162 18.27 -6.21 5.50
CA ALA A 162 17.08 -5.56 4.97
C ALA A 162 15.85 -6.47 5.07
N LEU A 163 15.97 -7.75 4.73
CA LEU A 163 14.89 -8.73 4.85
C LEU A 163 14.45 -8.91 6.30
N GLU A 164 15.39 -9.08 7.22
CA GLU A 164 15.11 -9.21 8.66
C GLU A 164 14.41 -7.96 9.21
N GLN A 165 14.88 -6.77 8.82
CA GLN A 165 14.30 -5.51 9.25
C GLN A 165 12.85 -5.35 8.75
N VAL A 166 12.60 -5.58 7.46
CA VAL A 166 11.25 -5.48 6.89
C VAL A 166 10.28 -6.45 7.58
N GLN A 167 10.72 -7.69 7.82
CA GLN A 167 9.90 -8.67 8.56
C GLN A 167 9.60 -8.21 9.98
N GLN A 168 10.61 -7.70 10.70
CA GLN A 168 10.43 -7.23 12.08
C GLN A 168 9.48 -6.02 12.16
N GLU A 169 9.67 -5.03 11.30
CA GLU A 169 8.83 -3.82 11.26
C GLU A 169 7.38 -4.17 10.92
N CYS A 170 7.16 -5.02 9.91
CA CYS A 170 5.82 -5.47 9.54
C CYS A 170 5.12 -6.21 10.68
N ASN A 171 5.81 -7.14 11.34
CA ASN A 171 5.26 -7.86 12.49
C ASN A 171 4.90 -6.92 13.64
N ALA A 172 5.76 -5.93 13.93
CA ALA A 172 5.52 -4.95 14.99
C ALA A 172 4.31 -4.04 14.68
N HIS A 173 4.19 -3.57 13.44
CA HIS A 173 3.07 -2.74 13.02
C HIS A 173 1.74 -3.51 13.05
N ILE A 174 1.70 -4.73 12.52
CA ILE A 174 0.50 -5.58 12.56
C ILE A 174 0.08 -5.85 14.00
N ALA A 175 1.00 -6.26 14.87
CA ALA A 175 0.71 -6.53 16.27
C ALA A 175 0.15 -5.30 17.01
N THR A 176 0.66 -4.11 16.70
CA THR A 176 0.17 -2.85 17.29
C THR A 176 -1.29 -2.58 16.91
N ILE A 177 -1.64 -2.77 15.63
CA ILE A 177 -3.02 -2.58 15.16
C ILE A 177 -3.94 -3.65 15.73
N GLU A 178 -3.51 -4.91 15.79
CA GLU A 178 -4.29 -5.99 16.41
C GLU A 178 -4.58 -5.71 17.89
N GLN A 179 -3.60 -5.18 18.64
CA GLN A 179 -3.83 -4.75 20.01
C GLN A 179 -4.86 -3.61 20.11
N ALA A 180 -4.79 -2.64 19.20
CA ALA A 180 -5.75 -1.54 19.14
C ALA A 180 -7.17 -2.03 18.82
N ILE A 181 -7.30 -2.97 17.88
CA ILE A 181 -8.58 -3.64 17.55
C ILE A 181 -9.12 -4.38 18.77
N ALA A 182 -8.30 -5.22 19.43
CA ALA A 182 -8.72 -5.97 20.61
C ALA A 182 -9.22 -5.07 21.74
N LEU A 183 -8.52 -3.94 21.98
CA LEU A 183 -8.96 -2.92 22.93
C LEU A 183 -10.27 -2.26 22.49
N GLY A 184 -10.39 -1.92 21.20
CA GLY A 184 -11.58 -1.35 20.59
C GLY A 184 -12.80 -2.25 20.75
N VAL A 185 -12.68 -3.53 20.40
CA VAL A 185 -13.72 -4.57 20.55
C VAL A 185 -14.14 -4.72 22.02
N THR A 186 -13.17 -4.75 22.95
CA THR A 186 -13.46 -4.84 24.39
C THR A 186 -14.27 -3.63 24.87
N ARG A 187 -13.90 -2.43 24.42
CA ARG A 187 -14.62 -1.18 24.73
C ARG A 187 -16.01 -1.19 24.11
N LEU A 188 -16.13 -1.62 22.86
CA LEU A 188 -17.40 -1.72 22.15
C LEU A 188 -18.37 -2.66 22.86
N ASN A 189 -17.92 -3.87 23.21
CA ASN A 189 -18.73 -4.84 23.95
C ASN A 189 -19.17 -4.30 25.33
N SER A 190 -18.35 -3.46 25.96
CA SER A 190 -18.70 -2.83 27.23
C SER A 190 -19.71 -1.69 27.04
N ALA A 191 -19.54 -0.89 25.98
CA ALA A 191 -20.46 0.18 25.60
C ALA A 191 -21.83 -0.38 25.19
N GLN A 192 -21.87 -1.47 24.42
CA GLN A 192 -23.10 -2.15 24.04
C GLN A 192 -23.87 -2.66 25.27
N ARG A 193 -23.19 -3.35 26.20
CA ARG A 193 -23.83 -3.79 27.45
C ARG A 193 -24.38 -2.63 28.28
N ALA A 194 -23.67 -1.50 28.33
CA ALA A 194 -24.14 -0.30 29.01
C ALA A 194 -25.36 0.30 28.32
N LEU A 195 -25.40 0.30 26.98
CA LEU A 195 -26.53 0.75 26.18
C LEU A 195 -27.75 -0.16 26.36
N ASP A 196 -27.58 -1.48 26.35
CA ASP A 196 -28.66 -2.46 26.58
C ASP A 196 -29.26 -2.31 27.99
N ALA A 197 -28.41 -2.09 29.00
CA ALA A 197 -28.86 -1.80 30.36
C ALA A 197 -29.63 -0.47 30.43
N TYR A 198 -29.20 0.55 29.68
CA TYR A 198 -29.89 1.84 29.58
C TYR A 198 -31.27 1.69 28.92
N PHE A 199 -31.37 0.93 27.83
CA PHE A 199 -32.65 0.64 27.17
C PHE A 199 -33.65 -0.07 28.09
N SER A 200 -33.16 -0.98 28.95
CA SER A 200 -34.00 -1.74 29.87
C SER A 200 -34.70 -0.85 30.91
N ILE A 201 -34.11 0.30 31.25
CA ILE A 201 -34.68 1.26 32.22
C ILE A 201 -35.23 2.53 31.56
N ASN A 202 -35.00 2.73 30.25
CA ASN A 202 -35.50 3.86 29.48
C ASN A 202 -36.20 3.40 28.19
N PRO A 203 -37.51 3.06 28.27
CA PRO A 203 -38.27 2.58 27.12
C PRO A 203 -38.33 3.57 25.96
N SER A 204 -38.35 4.88 26.22
CA SER A 204 -38.37 5.90 25.16
C SER A 204 -37.09 5.87 24.32
N SER A 205 -35.94 5.63 24.96
CA SER A 205 -34.66 5.48 24.27
C SER A 205 -34.62 4.19 23.46
N ALA A 206 -35.13 3.08 24.00
CA ALA A 206 -35.25 1.82 23.27
C ALA A 206 -36.15 1.95 22.03
N GLN A 207 -37.29 2.63 22.17
CA GLN A 207 -38.18 2.94 21.04
C GLN A 207 -37.51 3.86 20.01
N PHE A 208 -36.72 4.83 20.45
CA PHE A 208 -35.92 5.66 19.54
C PHE A 208 -34.86 4.84 18.80
N TYR A 209 -34.20 3.88 19.45
CA TYR A 209 -33.26 2.97 18.79
C TYR A 209 -33.94 2.09 17.73
N VAL A 210 -35.09 1.50 18.07
CA VAL A 210 -35.94 0.77 17.10
C VAL A 210 -36.38 1.69 15.97
N TRP A 211 -36.69 2.95 16.29
CA TRP A 211 -36.97 3.94 15.27
C TRP A 211 -35.72 4.11 14.39
N LEU A 212 -34.55 4.41 14.93
CA LEU A 212 -33.33 4.66 14.15
C LEU A 212 -32.95 3.48 13.24
N LYS A 213 -33.06 2.24 13.73
CA LYS A 213 -32.71 1.00 13.02
C LYS A 213 -33.87 0.39 12.22
N TRP A 214 -34.92 1.17 11.95
CA TRP A 214 -36.08 0.70 11.19
C TRP A 214 -35.68 0.22 9.80
N ASP A 215 -36.06 -1.01 9.48
CA ASP A 215 -35.89 -1.62 8.17
C ASP A 215 -37.26 -2.06 7.65
N PRO A 216 -37.87 -1.31 6.72
CA PRO A 216 -39.20 -1.64 6.21
C PRO A 216 -39.23 -2.95 5.43
N ALA A 217 -38.10 -3.37 4.83
CA ALA A 217 -38.03 -4.59 4.03
C ALA A 217 -38.32 -5.86 4.86
N LYS A 218 -37.96 -5.85 6.15
CA LYS A 218 -38.23 -6.96 7.08
C LYS A 218 -39.73 -7.20 7.31
N SER A 219 -40.57 -6.18 7.13
CA SER A 219 -42.01 -6.31 7.34
C SER A 219 -42.73 -6.99 6.16
N GLY A 220 -42.14 -6.96 4.97
CA GLY A 220 -42.75 -7.46 3.72
C GLY A 220 -44.02 -6.71 3.29
N ARG A 221 -44.41 -5.64 3.99
CA ARG A 221 -45.63 -4.89 3.73
C ARG A 221 -45.33 -3.58 2.99
N PRO A 222 -46.23 -3.12 2.10
CA PRO A 222 -46.14 -1.79 1.53
C PRO A 222 -46.12 -0.70 2.62
N VAL A 223 -45.35 0.35 2.39
CA VAL A 223 -45.33 1.54 3.24
C VAL A 223 -46.49 2.44 2.83
N THR A 224 -47.31 2.82 3.81
CA THR A 224 -48.54 3.61 3.64
C THR A 224 -48.41 5.00 4.27
N PRO A 225 -49.33 5.95 4.01
CA PRO A 225 -49.28 7.28 4.62
C PRO A 225 -49.30 7.25 6.15
N ASP A 226 -50.03 6.31 6.75
CA ASP A 226 -50.07 6.15 8.21
C ASP A 226 -48.70 5.77 8.78
N ILE A 227 -47.99 4.86 8.11
CA ILE A 227 -46.63 4.47 8.51
C ILE A 227 -45.70 5.68 8.43
N LEU A 228 -45.75 6.44 7.33
CA LEU A 228 -44.91 7.64 7.16
C LEU A 228 -45.25 8.73 8.19
N ARG A 229 -46.55 8.97 8.45
CA ARG A 229 -47.01 9.91 9.48
C ARG A 229 -46.44 9.52 10.84
N ASP A 230 -46.62 8.26 11.24
CA ASP A 230 -46.20 7.79 12.56
C ASP A 230 -44.67 7.84 12.70
N ARG A 231 -43.96 7.54 11.61
CA ARG A 231 -42.50 7.65 11.52
C ARG A 231 -41.99 9.08 11.71
N LEU A 232 -42.68 10.06 11.13
CA LEU A 232 -42.31 11.48 11.20
C LEU A 232 -42.80 12.16 12.49
N ASN A 233 -43.69 11.52 13.25
CA ASN A 233 -44.30 12.07 14.46
C ASN A 233 -43.56 11.64 15.74
N LEU A 234 -42.27 11.99 15.83
CA LEU A 234 -41.45 11.71 17.01
C LEU A 234 -41.95 12.45 18.26
N SER A 235 -41.98 11.75 19.40
CA SER A 235 -42.26 12.38 20.70
C SER A 235 -41.24 13.47 21.03
N SER A 236 -41.55 14.37 21.96
CA SER A 236 -40.58 15.40 22.41
C SER A 236 -39.28 14.78 22.95
N GLU A 237 -39.39 13.61 23.60
CA GLU A 237 -38.22 12.89 24.13
C GLU A 237 -37.40 12.24 23.02
N GLN A 238 -38.05 11.60 22.04
CA GLN A 238 -37.37 11.03 20.87
C GLN A 238 -36.70 12.10 20.01
N ARG A 239 -37.32 13.29 19.89
CA ARG A 239 -36.70 14.45 19.22
C ARG A 239 -35.43 14.90 19.93
N ARG A 240 -35.40 14.88 21.27
CA ARG A 240 -34.17 15.14 22.04
C ARG A 240 -33.11 14.09 21.75
N PHE A 241 -33.46 12.80 21.77
CA PHE A 241 -32.50 11.73 21.43
C PHE A 241 -31.94 11.86 20.01
N LEU A 242 -32.75 12.28 19.04
CA LEU A 242 -32.28 12.55 17.69
C LEU A 242 -31.28 13.73 17.67
N GLN A 243 -31.49 14.78 18.46
CA GLN A 243 -30.53 15.89 18.56
C GLN A 243 -29.19 15.44 19.17
N GLU A 244 -29.23 14.62 20.22
CA GLU A 244 -28.05 14.02 20.84
C GLU A 244 -27.31 13.11 19.85
N TYR A 245 -28.06 12.24 19.17
CA TYR A 245 -27.53 11.35 18.13
C TYR A 245 -26.87 12.14 16.98
N LEU A 246 -27.52 13.17 16.46
CA LEU A 246 -26.95 14.02 15.40
C LEU A 246 -25.71 14.77 15.90
N TYR A 247 -25.69 15.21 17.14
CA TYR A 247 -24.50 15.81 17.73
C TYR A 247 -23.34 14.80 17.80
N ASP A 248 -23.62 13.55 18.14
CA ASP A 248 -22.62 12.48 18.24
C ASP A 248 -22.15 11.95 16.88
N CYS A 249 -23.02 11.82 15.88
CA CYS A 249 -22.70 11.14 14.62
C CYS A 249 -22.55 12.08 13.41
N ASN A 250 -23.02 13.33 13.48
CA ASN A 250 -22.93 14.29 12.38
C ASN A 250 -22.00 15.47 12.74
N PRO A 251 -20.73 15.46 12.28
CA PRO A 251 -19.78 16.53 12.57
C PRO A 251 -20.22 17.92 12.08
N ALA A 252 -20.97 18.00 10.98
CA ALA A 252 -21.47 19.27 10.47
C ALA A 252 -22.55 19.85 11.40
N TYR A 253 -23.48 19.01 11.84
CA TYR A 253 -24.50 19.37 12.84
C TYR A 253 -23.86 19.80 14.15
N ARG A 254 -22.89 19.01 14.66
CA ARG A 254 -22.11 19.34 15.87
C ARG A 254 -21.46 20.71 15.79
N ARG A 255 -20.71 20.98 14.71
CA ARG A 255 -20.05 22.30 14.48
C ARG A 255 -21.05 23.45 14.51
N GLN A 256 -22.23 23.26 13.91
CA GLN A 256 -23.26 24.28 13.89
C GLN A 256 -23.83 24.54 15.30
N VAL A 257 -24.09 23.48 16.07
CA VAL A 257 -24.52 23.58 17.47
C VAL A 257 -23.46 24.31 18.31
N ASP A 258 -22.19 23.90 18.21
CA ASP A 258 -21.10 24.48 18.99
C ASP A 258 -20.84 25.94 18.64
N LYS A 259 -20.97 26.30 17.35
CA LYS A 259 -20.94 27.69 16.91
C LYS A 259 -21.97 28.55 17.64
N TYR A 260 -23.21 28.08 17.77
CA TYR A 260 -24.26 28.84 18.47
C TYR A 260 -24.07 28.85 19.99
N ARG A 261 -23.60 27.75 20.58
CA ARG A 261 -23.23 27.70 22.00
C ARG A 261 -22.13 28.71 22.32
N ASN A 262 -21.10 28.80 21.48
CA ASN A 262 -20.01 29.75 21.63
C ASN A 262 -20.52 31.20 21.51
N GLN A 263 -21.30 31.50 20.46
CA GLN A 263 -21.90 32.83 20.27
C GLN A 263 -22.77 33.25 21.46
N TRP A 264 -23.55 32.31 22.01
CA TRP A 264 -24.38 32.53 23.19
C TRP A 264 -23.52 32.81 24.43
N GLY A 265 -22.47 32.01 24.65
CA GLY A 265 -21.54 32.17 25.77
C GLY A 265 -20.79 33.50 25.75
N THR A 266 -20.51 34.03 24.56
CA THR A 266 -19.80 35.32 24.39
C THR A 266 -20.73 36.54 24.31
N ALA A 267 -22.05 36.35 24.30
CA ALA A 267 -23.02 37.43 24.12
C ALA A 267 -23.09 38.35 25.35
N LYS A 268 -23.01 39.66 25.11
CA LYS A 268 -23.06 40.73 26.12
C LYS A 268 -24.50 41.20 26.32
N GLY A 269 -25.17 40.56 27.28
CA GLY A 269 -26.53 40.93 27.70
C GLY A 269 -27.63 40.33 26.83
N ASP A 270 -28.88 40.67 27.17
CA ASP A 270 -30.06 39.95 26.67
C ASP A 270 -30.36 40.21 25.19
N THR A 271 -30.01 41.40 24.67
CA THR A 271 -30.20 41.74 23.26
C THR A 271 -29.38 40.82 22.35
N GLU A 272 -28.09 40.65 22.63
CA GLU A 272 -27.22 39.77 21.84
C GLU A 272 -27.63 38.30 21.97
N ARG A 273 -27.98 37.87 23.19
CA ARG A 273 -28.53 36.52 23.44
C ARG A 273 -29.80 36.27 22.62
N ASN A 274 -30.73 37.22 22.58
CA ASN A 274 -31.96 37.10 21.79
C ASN A 274 -31.69 36.99 20.28
N ILE A 275 -30.69 37.73 19.76
CA ILE A 275 -30.27 37.60 18.36
C ILE A 275 -29.72 36.20 18.08
N VAL A 276 -28.86 35.67 18.96
CA VAL A 276 -28.30 34.32 18.83
C VAL A 276 -29.42 33.28 18.92
N ALA A 277 -30.35 33.39 19.88
CA ALA A 277 -31.49 32.49 20.02
C ALA A 277 -32.33 32.42 18.75
N ARG A 278 -32.59 33.58 18.14
CA ARG A 278 -33.37 33.66 16.90
C ARG A 278 -32.64 32.98 15.75
N LYS A 279 -31.34 33.24 15.56
CA LYS A 279 -30.53 32.59 14.52
C LYS A 279 -30.45 31.08 14.71
N ALA A 280 -30.19 30.64 15.94
CA ALA A 280 -30.16 29.22 16.28
C ALA A 280 -31.51 28.55 15.99
N ARG A 281 -32.63 29.18 16.39
CA ARG A 281 -33.97 28.65 16.11
C ARG A 281 -34.25 28.52 14.63
N ILE A 282 -33.86 29.48 13.79
CA ILE A 282 -34.09 29.39 12.35
C ILE A 282 -33.25 28.28 11.73
N HIS A 283 -31.93 28.30 11.95
CA HIS A 283 -31.03 27.40 11.23
C HIS A 283 -31.04 25.97 11.81
N LEU A 284 -31.01 25.80 13.14
CA LEU A 284 -31.00 24.46 13.73
C LEU A 284 -32.34 23.76 13.58
N SER A 285 -33.48 24.47 13.57
CA SER A 285 -34.79 23.81 13.36
C SER A 285 -34.97 23.34 11.92
N GLY A 286 -34.47 24.11 10.94
CA GLY A 286 -34.46 23.71 9.53
C GLY A 286 -33.61 22.46 9.33
N GLU A 287 -32.34 22.53 9.74
CA GLU A 287 -31.41 21.39 9.66
C GLU A 287 -31.94 20.16 10.42
N PHE A 288 -32.44 20.34 11.64
CA PHE A 288 -33.01 19.23 12.43
C PHE A 288 -34.20 18.58 11.71
N GLY A 289 -35.09 19.37 11.11
CA GLY A 289 -36.22 18.83 10.37
C GLY A 289 -35.80 18.06 9.13
N GLU A 290 -34.84 18.57 8.36
CA GLU A 290 -34.26 17.86 7.21
C GLU A 290 -33.62 16.53 7.65
N GLN A 291 -32.83 16.54 8.73
CA GLN A 291 -32.22 15.32 9.27
C GLN A 291 -33.26 14.32 9.76
N MET A 292 -34.32 14.78 10.43
CA MET A 292 -35.41 13.92 10.88
C MET A 292 -36.10 13.21 9.70
N VAL A 293 -36.41 13.95 8.63
CA VAL A 293 -37.00 13.36 7.42
C VAL A 293 -36.03 12.39 6.75
N ARG A 294 -34.75 12.76 6.65
CA ARG A 294 -33.69 11.90 6.11
C ARG A 294 -33.63 10.57 6.88
N HIS A 295 -33.52 10.58 8.20
CA HIS A 295 -33.47 9.36 9.00
C HIS A 295 -34.79 8.56 8.99
N ALA A 296 -35.94 9.24 8.85
CA ALA A 296 -37.23 8.59 8.73
C ALA A 296 -37.39 7.83 7.40
N LEU A 297 -36.93 8.43 6.29
CA LEU A 297 -37.24 7.99 4.92
C LEU A 297 -36.10 7.29 4.20
N ALA A 298 -34.83 7.52 4.57
CA ALA A 298 -33.69 6.82 3.97
C ALA A 298 -33.84 5.28 3.93
N PRO A 299 -34.39 4.61 4.97
CA PRO A 299 -34.55 3.16 4.93
C PRO A 299 -35.47 2.63 3.83
N LEU A 300 -36.27 3.49 3.19
CA LEU A 300 -37.15 3.10 2.09
C LEU A 300 -36.38 2.68 0.83
N GLY A 301 -35.17 3.19 0.62
CA GLY A 301 -34.42 3.02 -0.63
C GLY A 301 -32.98 2.54 -0.47
N GLY A 302 -32.36 2.20 -1.60
CA GLY A 302 -30.94 1.86 -1.68
C GLY A 302 -30.03 3.10 -1.64
N GLN A 303 -30.53 4.24 -2.10
CA GLN A 303 -29.79 5.48 -2.23
C GLN A 303 -30.67 6.68 -1.84
N ILE A 304 -30.00 7.75 -1.36
CA ILE A 304 -30.65 8.98 -0.98
C ILE A 304 -29.85 10.18 -1.48
N GLU A 305 -30.53 11.06 -2.19
CA GLU A 305 -29.98 12.33 -2.66
C GLU A 305 -30.68 13.47 -1.94
N THR A 306 -29.89 14.36 -1.34
CA THR A 306 -30.39 15.60 -0.74
C THR A 306 -30.09 16.74 -1.68
N GLN A 307 -31.06 17.64 -1.90
CA GLN A 307 -30.91 18.82 -2.77
C GLN A 307 -30.65 18.49 -4.26
N GLY A 308 -31.13 17.35 -4.73
CA GLY A 308 -31.02 16.91 -6.12
C GLY A 308 -31.77 17.83 -7.10
N ARG A 309 -31.26 17.95 -8.33
CA ARG A 309 -31.96 18.63 -9.43
C ARG A 309 -32.76 17.58 -10.20
N THR A 310 -34.08 17.60 -10.04
CA THR A 310 -34.98 16.74 -10.81
C THR A 310 -35.44 17.51 -12.04
N PHE A 311 -35.02 17.07 -13.22
CA PHE A 311 -35.45 17.68 -14.47
C PHE A 311 -36.89 17.26 -14.80
N VAL A 312 -37.75 18.23 -15.09
CA VAL A 312 -39.18 18.03 -15.36
C VAL A 312 -39.47 18.43 -16.81
N GLY A 313 -39.79 17.43 -17.64
CA GLY A 313 -40.09 17.58 -19.07
C GLY A 313 -38.87 17.82 -19.98
N ASP A 314 -39.10 17.84 -21.28
CA ASP A 314 -38.04 17.93 -22.32
C ASP A 314 -37.44 19.34 -22.48
N ASN A 315 -37.92 20.32 -21.71
CA ASN A 315 -37.56 21.73 -21.84
C ASN A 315 -36.37 22.15 -20.94
N GLY A 316 -35.67 21.19 -20.31
CA GLY A 316 -34.53 21.46 -19.44
C GLY A 316 -34.86 22.20 -18.13
N ARG A 317 -36.14 22.34 -17.78
CA ARG A 317 -36.57 22.87 -16.48
C ARG A 317 -36.26 21.84 -15.40
N TYR A 318 -35.77 22.30 -14.24
CA TYR A 318 -35.55 21.42 -13.10
C TYR A 318 -36.20 21.98 -11.84
N THR A 319 -36.69 21.09 -11.00
CA THR A 319 -37.12 21.37 -9.64
C THR A 319 -36.03 20.89 -8.69
N LYS A 320 -35.68 21.71 -7.71
CA LYS A 320 -34.80 21.26 -6.63
C LYS A 320 -35.65 20.44 -5.67
N THR A 321 -35.39 19.16 -5.57
CA THR A 321 -36.08 18.28 -4.64
C THR A 321 -35.27 18.21 -3.35
N ASP A 322 -35.92 18.45 -2.20
CA ASP A 322 -35.25 18.41 -0.90
C ASP A 322 -34.66 17.03 -0.62
N LEU A 323 -35.42 15.97 -0.90
CA LEU A 323 -35.01 14.58 -0.73
C LEU A 323 -35.51 13.69 -1.87
N LEU A 324 -34.61 12.95 -2.53
CA LEU A 324 -34.95 11.92 -3.49
C LEU A 324 -34.44 10.57 -2.96
N VAL A 325 -35.36 9.62 -2.79
CA VAL A 325 -35.05 8.23 -2.40
C VAL A 325 -35.21 7.36 -3.63
N THR A 326 -34.13 6.70 -4.07
CA THR A 326 -34.12 5.86 -5.27
C THR A 326 -33.87 4.40 -4.92
N ASN A 327 -34.20 3.52 -5.87
CA ASN A 327 -34.09 2.07 -5.71
C ASN A 327 -34.83 1.59 -4.45
N LEU A 328 -36.13 1.86 -4.40
CA LEU A 328 -36.97 1.50 -3.25
C LEU A 328 -36.85 0.01 -2.93
N ARG A 329 -36.64 -0.31 -1.65
CA ARG A 329 -36.53 -1.68 -1.15
C ARG A 329 -37.90 -2.29 -0.86
N VAL A 330 -38.92 -1.45 -0.72
CA VAL A 330 -40.32 -1.81 -0.44
C VAL A 330 -41.26 -0.98 -1.30
N PRO A 331 -42.45 -1.50 -1.66
CA PRO A 331 -43.46 -0.67 -2.31
C PRO A 331 -43.90 0.46 -1.38
N VAL A 332 -44.01 1.68 -1.91
CA VAL A 332 -44.59 2.83 -1.20
C VAL A 332 -45.90 3.20 -1.89
N ILE A 333 -47.00 3.23 -1.13
CA ILE A 333 -48.35 3.50 -1.65
C ILE A 333 -48.91 4.68 -0.85
N LEU A 334 -49.04 5.84 -1.49
CA LEU A 334 -49.56 7.07 -0.89
C LEU A 334 -51.05 7.32 -1.18
N GLY A 335 -51.63 6.62 -2.16
CA GLY A 335 -53.02 6.81 -2.57
C GLY A 335 -53.47 5.82 -3.64
N ARG A 336 -54.66 6.04 -4.21
CA ARG A 336 -55.31 5.11 -5.16
C ARG A 336 -55.18 5.51 -6.64
N SER A 337 -54.69 6.70 -6.96
CA SER A 337 -54.55 7.17 -8.35
C SER A 337 -53.15 6.93 -8.91
N ASP A 338 -53.03 6.98 -10.24
CA ASP A 338 -51.74 6.89 -10.92
C ASP A 338 -50.76 7.93 -10.38
N GLY A 339 -49.51 7.52 -10.18
CA GLY A 339 -48.46 8.35 -9.57
C GLY A 339 -48.51 8.45 -8.04
N MET A 340 -49.52 7.88 -7.36
CA MET A 340 -49.63 7.90 -5.90
C MET A 340 -48.85 6.78 -5.21
N GLY A 341 -47.76 6.32 -5.81
CA GLY A 341 -46.92 5.28 -5.24
C GLY A 341 -45.83 4.84 -6.20
N ALA A 342 -44.88 4.09 -5.67
CA ALA A 342 -43.76 3.54 -6.43
C ALA A 342 -43.48 2.09 -6.01
N PRO A 343 -43.21 1.18 -6.96
CA PRO A 343 -42.87 -0.20 -6.66
C PRO A 343 -41.41 -0.33 -6.16
N VAL A 344 -41.05 -1.54 -5.75
CA VAL A 344 -39.64 -1.92 -5.51
C VAL A 344 -38.79 -1.59 -6.75
N GLY A 345 -37.60 -1.02 -6.55
CA GLY A 345 -36.73 -0.51 -7.60
C GLY A 345 -37.11 0.88 -8.12
N GLY A 346 -38.29 1.40 -7.79
CA GLY A 346 -38.74 2.75 -8.13
C GLY A 346 -38.07 3.85 -7.29
N SER A 347 -38.60 5.07 -7.39
CA SER A 347 -38.10 6.26 -6.69
C SER A 347 -39.23 7.10 -6.11
N MET A 348 -38.96 7.81 -5.01
CA MET A 348 -39.87 8.76 -4.37
C MET A 348 -39.16 10.08 -4.08
N ALA A 349 -39.80 11.18 -4.48
CA ALA A 349 -39.36 12.54 -4.16
C ALA A 349 -40.16 13.08 -2.96
N PHE A 350 -39.48 13.76 -2.04
CA PHE A 350 -40.08 14.38 -0.87
C PHE A 350 -39.62 15.84 -0.76
N GLU A 351 -40.59 16.73 -0.57
CA GLU A 351 -40.38 18.14 -0.23
C GLU A 351 -40.52 18.31 1.29
N VAL A 352 -39.61 19.06 1.92
CA VAL A 352 -39.56 19.22 3.38
C VAL A 352 -39.73 20.68 3.76
N LYS A 353 -40.76 20.98 4.55
CA LYS A 353 -41.00 22.32 5.10
C LYS A 353 -41.04 22.30 6.62
N CYS A 354 -40.25 23.18 7.23
CA CYS A 354 -40.14 23.33 8.67
C CYS A 354 -40.59 24.74 9.07
N GLY A 355 -41.55 24.86 9.98
CA GLY A 355 -42.02 26.16 10.43
C GLY A 355 -43.23 26.05 11.34
N LYS A 356 -43.78 27.21 11.72
CA LYS A 356 -45.06 27.26 12.45
C LYS A 356 -46.22 26.86 11.54
N ALA A 357 -47.32 26.43 12.13
CA ALA A 357 -48.51 26.01 11.41
C ALA A 357 -48.98 27.07 10.40
N GLU A 358 -48.99 28.36 10.77
CA GLU A 358 -49.43 29.44 9.88
C GLU A 358 -48.57 29.53 8.61
N TYR A 359 -47.25 29.36 8.76
CA TYR A 359 -46.33 29.34 7.63
C TYR A 359 -46.54 28.10 6.76
N LEU A 360 -46.70 26.93 7.36
CA LEU A 360 -46.90 25.68 6.62
C LEU A 360 -48.22 25.67 5.83
N TYR A 361 -49.31 26.20 6.42
CA TYR A 361 -50.59 26.33 5.73
C TYR A 361 -50.52 27.32 4.56
N TYR A 362 -49.75 28.40 4.69
CA TYR A 362 -49.50 29.32 3.58
C TYR A 362 -48.73 28.66 2.42
N GLN A 363 -47.85 27.70 2.72
CA GLN A 363 -47.09 26.99 1.69
C GLN A 363 -47.90 25.90 0.97
N LYS A 364 -49.08 25.52 1.47
CA LYS A 364 -49.85 24.37 0.94
C LYS A 364 -50.15 24.48 -0.56
N ASP A 365 -50.54 25.65 -1.04
CA ASP A 365 -50.89 25.86 -2.45
C ASP A 365 -49.64 25.91 -3.37
N HIS A 366 -48.46 26.09 -2.78
CA HIS A 366 -47.17 25.99 -3.48
C HIS A 366 -46.61 24.55 -3.49
N MET A 367 -47.27 23.59 -2.84
CA MET A 367 -46.86 22.18 -2.75
C MET A 367 -47.63 21.25 -3.72
N THR A 368 -48.40 21.80 -4.67
CA THR A 368 -48.93 21.05 -5.82
C THR A 368 -47.84 20.90 -6.88
N PHE A 369 -47.40 19.65 -7.10
CA PHE A 369 -46.39 19.28 -8.10
C PHE A 369 -47.03 18.56 -9.28
#